data_AF-A0A6G1CG26-F1
#
_entry.id   AF-A0A6G1CG26-F1
#
_cell.length_a   1.000
_cell.length_b   1.000
_cell.length_c   1.000
_cell.angle_alpha   90.00
_cell.angle_beta   90.00
_cell.angle_gamma   90.00
#
_symmetry.space_group_name_H-M   'P 1'
#
loop_
_entity.id
_entity.type
_entity.pdbx_description
1 polymer ?
#
loop_
_entity_poly.entity_id
_entity_poly.type
_entity_poly.pdbx_seq_one_letter_code
_entity_poly.pdbx_strand_id
1 'polypeptide(L)'
;MGTATVVKPLDGAKGYLRWKESMLLRLHTAGVAYVLSDDPPPPPAAAGVKEDCEAAATARRKWARDDAVCRGHILAALSDRIFPDYVRHGTARAAWEAVARTYDVHAYRVARRMFYDLTFDDGAPLLEQIAHAEALNAAMRFTLSDGDLADTLCQILPQTWPCRPSRAREPAARPCTTSGTSPGSWRRIAFPEKIRSSMASECRGCGEPRHHGCNCMG
;
A
#
# COMPACT_ATOMS: atom_id res chain seq x y z
N MET A 1 -22.01 -26.99 -5.97
CA MET A 1 -22.00 -26.13 -4.76
C MET A 1 -20.65 -25.42 -4.74
N GLY A 2 -20.61 -24.13 -5.08
CA GLY A 2 -19.36 -23.37 -5.05
C GLY A 2 -18.91 -23.23 -3.60
N THR A 3 -17.67 -23.59 -3.29
CA THR A 3 -17.08 -23.38 -1.97
C THR A 3 -17.07 -21.88 -1.69
N ALA A 4 -17.85 -21.44 -0.71
CA ALA A 4 -17.80 -20.06 -0.24
C ALA A 4 -16.36 -19.80 0.19
N THR A 5 -15.67 -18.87 -0.50
CA THR A 5 -14.31 -18.50 -0.18
C THR A 5 -14.28 -17.92 1.22
N VAL A 6 -13.75 -18.69 2.17
CA VAL A 6 -13.63 -18.26 3.57
C VAL A 6 -12.56 -17.17 3.63
N VAL A 7 -12.99 -15.92 3.81
CA VAL A 7 -12.07 -14.82 4.06
C VAL A 7 -11.48 -15.02 5.45
N LYS A 8 -10.16 -15.18 5.53
CA LYS A 8 -9.45 -15.22 6.82
C LYS A 8 -9.68 -13.89 7.55
N PRO A 9 -10.08 -13.89 8.84
CA PRO A 9 -10.30 -12.65 9.58
C PRO A 9 -9.06 -11.73 9.60
N LEU A 10 -9.29 -10.43 9.48
CA LEU A 10 -8.26 -9.41 9.65
C LEU A 10 -7.85 -9.35 11.13
N ASP A 11 -6.56 -9.57 11.37
CA ASP A 11 -5.99 -9.63 12.72
C ASP A 11 -4.77 -8.71 12.88
N GLY A 12 -4.75 -7.61 12.14
CA GLY A 12 -3.69 -6.61 12.15
C GLY A 12 -3.05 -6.37 10.78
N ALA A 13 -2.00 -5.55 10.74
CA ALA A 13 -1.37 -5.12 9.49
C ALA A 13 -0.78 -6.30 8.68
N LYS A 14 -0.27 -7.33 9.38
CA LYS A 14 0.26 -8.55 8.74
C LYS A 14 -0.90 -9.33 8.11
N GLY A 15 -1.00 -9.28 6.79
CA GLY A 15 -2.05 -9.97 6.03
C GLY A 15 -3.20 -9.07 5.58
N TYR A 16 -3.16 -7.77 5.88
CA TYR A 16 -4.18 -6.82 5.44
C TYR A 16 -4.37 -6.80 3.92
N LEU A 17 -3.30 -6.79 3.11
CA LEU A 17 -3.44 -6.82 1.64
C LEU A 17 -4.18 -8.07 1.17
N ARG A 18 -3.84 -9.24 1.71
CA ARG A 18 -4.53 -10.50 1.41
C ARG A 18 -6.00 -10.45 1.84
N TRP A 19 -6.28 -9.89 3.02
CA TRP A 19 -7.64 -9.70 3.50
C TRP A 19 -8.44 -8.76 2.60
N LYS A 20 -7.86 -7.63 2.19
CA LYS A 20 -8.48 -6.62 1.32
C LYS A 20 -8.92 -7.24 0.00
N GLU A 21 -8.02 -7.94 -0.69
CA GLU A 21 -8.32 -8.61 -1.95
C GLU A 21 -9.37 -9.73 -1.77
N SER A 22 -9.24 -10.54 -0.71
CA SER A 22 -10.21 -11.61 -0.43
C SER A 22 -11.60 -11.05 -0.12
N MET A 23 -11.67 -9.93 0.59
CA MET A 23 -12.92 -9.25 0.91
C MET A 23 -13.56 -8.65 -0.34
N LEU A 24 -12.78 -7.94 -1.18
CA LEU A 24 -13.29 -7.39 -2.44
C LEU A 24 -13.87 -8.50 -3.33
N LEU A 25 -13.15 -9.60 -3.50
CA LEU A 25 -13.64 -10.75 -4.26
C LEU A 25 -14.97 -11.29 -3.69
N ARG A 26 -15.07 -11.39 -2.35
CA ARG A 26 -16.31 -11.81 -1.69
C ARG A 26 -17.47 -10.85 -1.95
N LEU A 27 -17.24 -9.54 -1.84
CA LEU A 27 -18.27 -8.52 -2.07
C LEU A 27 -18.72 -8.45 -3.54
N HIS A 28 -17.80 -8.66 -4.49
CA HIS A 28 -18.11 -8.79 -5.91
C HIS A 28 -18.94 -10.04 -6.19
N THR A 29 -18.56 -11.18 -5.60
CA THR A 29 -19.31 -12.43 -5.72
C THR A 29 -20.73 -12.30 -5.15
N ALA A 30 -20.89 -11.52 -4.08
CA ALA A 30 -22.17 -11.22 -3.47
C ALA A 30 -22.97 -10.12 -4.21
N GLY A 31 -22.40 -9.44 -5.21
CA GLY A 31 -23.07 -8.40 -5.98
C GLY A 31 -23.28 -7.08 -5.24
N VAL A 32 -22.59 -6.85 -4.11
CA VAL A 32 -22.78 -5.67 -3.25
C VAL A 32 -21.56 -4.74 -3.19
N ALA A 33 -20.49 -5.05 -3.93
CA ALA A 33 -19.26 -4.24 -3.95
C ALA A 33 -19.48 -2.80 -4.41
N TYR A 34 -20.47 -2.55 -5.27
CA TYR A 34 -20.80 -1.22 -5.79
C TYR A 34 -21.16 -0.22 -4.69
N VAL A 35 -21.67 -0.68 -3.54
CA VAL A 35 -21.98 0.18 -2.39
C VAL A 35 -20.74 0.88 -1.83
N LEU A 36 -19.54 0.34 -2.07
CA LEU A 36 -18.30 0.97 -1.65
C LEU A 36 -17.96 2.20 -2.50
N SER A 37 -18.35 2.23 -3.78
CA SER A 37 -17.93 3.25 -4.78
C SER A 37 -19.03 4.21 -5.21
N ASP A 38 -20.29 3.76 -5.20
CA ASP A 38 -21.42 4.51 -5.77
C ASP A 38 -22.15 5.32 -4.71
N ASP A 39 -22.83 6.40 -5.09
CA ASP A 39 -23.61 7.17 -4.12
C ASP A 39 -24.99 6.55 -3.85
N PRO A 40 -25.50 6.65 -2.62
CA PRO A 40 -26.83 6.18 -2.31
C PRO A 40 -27.88 6.92 -3.14
N PRO A 41 -29.01 6.26 -3.48
CA PRO A 41 -30.12 6.95 -4.12
C PRO A 41 -30.58 8.16 -3.29
N PRO A 42 -31.03 9.24 -3.93
CA PRO A 42 -31.36 10.49 -3.26
C PRO A 42 -32.46 10.26 -2.21
N PRO A 43 -32.49 11.03 -1.10
CA PRO A 43 -33.52 10.91 -0.08
C PRO A 43 -34.92 11.18 -0.66
N PRO A 44 -36.00 10.70 -0.01
CA PRO A 44 -37.36 11.04 -0.43
C PRO A 44 -37.57 12.55 -0.43
N ALA A 45 -38.37 13.04 -1.38
CA ALA A 45 -38.76 14.44 -1.44
C ALA A 45 -39.44 14.86 -0.11
N ALA A 46 -39.29 16.12 0.27
CA ALA A 46 -39.86 16.65 1.51
C ALA A 46 -41.36 16.36 1.62
N ALA A 47 -41.83 16.17 2.86
CA ALA A 47 -43.22 15.86 3.16
C ALA A 47 -44.17 16.86 2.47
N GLY A 48 -45.00 16.38 1.55
CA GLY A 48 -45.94 17.19 0.77
C GLY A 48 -45.80 17.06 -0.74
N VAL A 49 -44.65 16.57 -1.23
CA VAL A 49 -44.49 16.16 -2.64
C VAL A 49 -44.81 14.66 -2.73
N LYS A 50 -45.85 14.27 -3.47
CA LYS A 50 -46.06 12.86 -3.81
C LYS A 50 -44.84 12.39 -4.58
N GLU A 51 -44.06 11.53 -3.96
CA GLU A 51 -43.00 10.83 -4.67
C GLU A 51 -43.66 9.79 -5.58
N ASP A 52 -43.93 10.18 -6.82
CA ASP A 52 -44.71 9.41 -7.79
C ASP A 52 -43.99 8.18 -8.36
N CYS A 53 -42.89 7.72 -7.75
CA CYS A 53 -42.11 6.62 -8.33
C CYS A 53 -41.82 5.52 -7.30
N GLU A 54 -42.67 4.48 -7.29
CA GLU A 54 -42.44 3.20 -6.62
C GLU A 54 -41.03 2.65 -6.89
N ALA A 55 -40.48 2.91 -8.07
CA ALA A 55 -39.12 2.55 -8.46
C ALA A 55 -38.05 3.22 -7.56
N ALA A 56 -38.21 4.49 -7.18
CA ALA A 56 -37.27 5.20 -6.31
C ALA A 56 -37.26 4.62 -4.89
N ALA A 57 -38.45 4.34 -4.33
CA ALA A 57 -38.58 3.67 -3.05
C ALA A 57 -37.98 2.25 -3.07
N THR A 58 -38.16 1.52 -4.17
CA THR A 58 -37.59 0.19 -4.37
C THR A 58 -36.06 0.24 -4.45
N ALA A 59 -35.51 1.20 -5.18
CA ALA A 59 -34.06 1.41 -5.28
C ALA A 59 -33.43 1.72 -3.91
N ARG A 60 -34.06 2.57 -3.08
CA ARG A 60 -33.60 2.86 -1.71
C ARG A 60 -33.62 1.63 -0.81
N ARG A 61 -34.70 0.84 -0.86
CA ARG A 61 -34.79 -0.40 -0.07
C ARG A 61 -33.72 -1.41 -0.51
N LYS A 62 -33.46 -1.52 -1.81
CA LYS A 62 -32.38 -2.36 -2.34
C LYS A 62 -31.02 -1.86 -1.85
N TRP A 63 -30.73 -0.56 -1.97
CA TRP A 63 -29.48 0.04 -1.49
C TRP A 63 -29.26 -0.22 0.00
N ALA A 64 -30.27 0.04 0.85
CA ALA A 64 -30.16 -0.16 2.29
C ALA A 64 -29.89 -1.64 2.64
N ARG A 65 -30.49 -2.58 1.90
CA ARG A 65 -30.21 -4.00 2.05
C ARG A 65 -28.78 -4.34 1.64
N ASP A 66 -28.35 -3.90 0.47
CA ASP A 66 -27.04 -4.21 -0.07
C ASP A 66 -25.92 -3.57 0.79
N ASP A 67 -26.14 -2.37 1.33
CA ASP A 67 -25.25 -1.72 2.30
C ASP A 67 -25.16 -2.52 3.60
N ALA A 68 -26.29 -2.95 4.17
CA ALA A 68 -26.28 -3.79 5.37
C ALA A 68 -25.56 -5.12 5.14
N VAL A 69 -25.76 -5.77 3.98
CA VAL A 69 -25.07 -7.02 3.62
C VAL A 69 -23.57 -6.79 3.41
N CYS A 70 -23.19 -5.75 2.68
CA CYS A 70 -21.80 -5.38 2.43
C CYS A 70 -21.07 -5.09 3.74
N ARG A 71 -21.67 -4.27 4.60
CA ARG A 71 -21.17 -3.97 5.95
C ARG A 71 -21.06 -5.23 6.80
N GLY A 72 -22.06 -6.10 6.76
CA GLY A 72 -22.06 -7.38 7.47
C GLY A 72 -20.89 -8.28 7.06
N HIS A 73 -20.60 -8.38 5.77
CA HIS A 73 -19.44 -9.13 5.27
C HIS A 73 -18.11 -8.55 5.76
N ILE A 74 -17.95 -7.24 5.71
CA ILE A 74 -16.74 -6.56 6.19
C ILE A 74 -16.53 -6.87 7.68
N LEU A 75 -17.54 -6.63 8.51
CA LEU A 75 -17.47 -6.82 9.96
C LEU A 75 -17.27 -8.28 10.36
N ALA A 76 -17.92 -9.22 9.67
CA ALA A 76 -17.80 -10.66 9.95
C ALA A 76 -16.41 -11.23 9.61
N ALA A 77 -15.60 -10.51 8.83
CA ALA A 77 -14.22 -10.89 8.54
C ALA A 77 -13.20 -10.05 9.31
N LEU A 78 -13.62 -9.37 10.38
CA LEU A 78 -12.71 -8.80 11.37
C LEU A 78 -12.51 -9.80 12.50
N SER A 79 -11.31 -9.82 13.09
CA SER A 79 -11.11 -10.55 14.34
C SER A 79 -11.88 -9.89 15.49
N ASP A 80 -12.26 -10.68 16.49
CA ASP A 80 -12.96 -10.20 17.69
C ASP A 80 -12.20 -9.07 18.39
N ARG A 81 -10.86 -9.08 18.30
CA ARG A 81 -10.01 -8.04 18.88
C ARG A 81 -10.24 -6.66 18.24
N ILE A 82 -10.43 -6.58 16.93
CA ILE A 82 -10.53 -5.30 16.20
C ILE A 82 -11.97 -4.95 15.81
N PHE A 83 -12.90 -5.91 15.86
CA PHE A 83 -14.31 -5.68 15.55
C PHE A 83 -14.92 -4.47 16.29
N PRO A 84 -14.69 -4.27 17.62
CA PRO A 84 -15.25 -3.14 18.35
C PRO A 84 -14.83 -1.77 17.80
N ASP A 85 -13.65 -1.69 17.15
CA ASP A 85 -13.13 -0.44 16.61
C ASP A 85 -13.88 0.01 15.35
N TYR A 86 -14.51 -0.93 14.63
CA TYR A 86 -15.12 -0.67 13.32
C TYR A 86 -16.64 -0.81 13.31
N VAL A 87 -17.24 -1.51 14.29
CA VAL A 87 -18.69 -1.77 14.34
C VAL A 87 -19.54 -0.48 14.39
N ARG A 88 -18.99 0.63 14.89
CA ARG A 88 -19.65 1.94 14.98
C ARG A 88 -19.92 2.60 13.63
N HIS A 89 -19.28 2.15 12.55
CA HIS A 89 -19.46 2.76 11.23
C HIS A 89 -20.80 2.34 10.62
N GLY A 90 -21.68 3.34 10.41
CA GLY A 90 -23.08 3.15 10.01
C GLY A 90 -23.26 2.47 8.66
N THR A 91 -22.37 2.74 7.70
CA THR A 91 -22.46 2.24 6.32
C THR A 91 -21.28 1.32 5.98
N ALA A 92 -21.45 0.51 4.94
CA ALA A 92 -20.38 -0.36 4.44
C ALA A 92 -19.16 0.46 3.99
N ARG A 93 -19.39 1.53 3.23
CA ARG A 93 -18.33 2.47 2.80
C ARG A 93 -17.56 3.03 4.00
N ALA A 94 -18.25 3.52 5.02
CA ALA A 94 -17.58 4.11 6.18
C ALA A 94 -16.73 3.09 6.95
N ALA A 95 -17.21 1.84 7.08
CA ALA A 95 -16.44 0.76 7.70
C ALA A 95 -15.22 0.38 6.86
N TRP A 96 -15.40 0.20 5.55
CA TRP A 96 -14.33 -0.12 4.59
C TRP A 96 -13.21 0.92 4.62
N GLU A 97 -13.56 2.20 4.51
CA GLU A 97 -12.60 3.29 4.53
C GLU A 97 -11.89 3.43 5.89
N ALA A 98 -12.58 3.16 7.00
CA ALA A 98 -11.96 3.20 8.32
C ALA A 98 -10.86 2.12 8.47
N VAL A 99 -11.14 0.90 7.99
CA VAL A 99 -10.15 -0.17 7.93
C VAL A 99 -9.00 0.25 7.00
N ALA A 100 -9.31 0.74 5.79
CA ALA A 100 -8.30 1.20 4.83
C ALA A 100 -7.40 2.31 5.39
N ARG A 101 -7.97 3.35 6.02
CA ARG A 101 -7.20 4.43 6.67
C ARG A 101 -6.22 3.91 7.71
N THR A 102 -6.60 2.86 8.44
CA THR A 102 -5.73 2.25 9.45
C THR A 102 -4.61 1.46 8.78
N TYR A 103 -4.94 0.57 7.83
CA TYR A 103 -3.99 -0.45 7.38
C TYR A 103 -3.33 -0.17 6.00
N ASP A 104 -3.93 0.58 5.08
CA ASP A 104 -3.28 1.02 3.82
C ASP A 104 -2.08 1.94 4.11
N VAL A 105 -2.18 2.81 5.13
CA VAL A 105 -1.08 3.69 5.54
C VAL A 105 0.12 2.89 6.05
N HIS A 106 -0.13 1.75 6.67
CA HIS A 106 0.93 0.83 7.08
C HIS A 106 1.48 0.03 5.90
N ALA A 107 0.68 -0.28 4.88
CA ALA A 107 1.13 -1.09 3.74
C ALA A 107 2.34 -0.47 3.02
N TYR A 108 2.27 0.81 2.62
CA TYR A 108 3.41 1.44 1.95
C TYR A 108 4.62 1.65 2.87
N ARG A 109 4.39 1.86 4.18
CA ARG A 109 5.49 1.99 5.16
C ARG A 109 6.21 0.67 5.38
N VAL A 110 5.46 -0.42 5.41
CA VAL A 110 5.99 -1.79 5.50
C VAL A 110 6.75 -2.13 4.22
N ALA A 111 6.17 -1.87 3.04
CA ALA A 111 6.84 -2.08 1.76
C ALA A 111 8.16 -1.30 1.69
N ARG A 112 8.15 -0.02 2.06
CA ARG A 112 9.35 0.82 2.11
C ARG A 112 10.41 0.27 3.09
N ARG A 113 10.00 -0.19 4.26
CA ARG A 113 10.93 -0.80 5.23
C ARG A 113 11.53 -2.09 4.67
N MET A 114 10.70 -2.98 4.13
CA MET A 114 11.16 -4.22 3.49
C MET A 114 12.11 -3.93 2.32
N PHE A 115 11.84 -2.89 1.54
CA PHE A 115 12.72 -2.44 0.47
C PHE A 115 14.08 -1.99 1.01
N TYR A 116 14.11 -1.19 2.08
CA TYR A 116 15.38 -0.75 2.70
C TYR A 116 16.16 -1.86 3.40
N ASP A 117 15.47 -2.89 3.88
CA ASP A 117 16.06 -4.07 4.52
C ASP A 117 16.39 -5.17 3.49
N LEU A 118 16.19 -4.93 2.19
CA LEU A 118 16.45 -5.91 1.13
C LEU A 118 17.92 -6.32 1.06
N THR A 119 18.16 -7.62 1.03
CA THR A 119 19.48 -8.23 0.79
C THR A 119 19.33 -9.33 -0.25
N PHE A 120 20.29 -9.41 -1.17
CA PHE A 120 20.34 -10.50 -2.14
C PHE A 120 21.07 -11.71 -1.55
N ASP A 121 20.48 -12.89 -1.71
CA ASP A 121 21.05 -14.17 -1.34
C ASP A 121 21.58 -14.88 -2.60
N ASP A 122 22.87 -15.24 -2.58
CA ASP A 122 23.54 -15.99 -3.65
C ASP A 122 22.95 -17.40 -3.85
N GLY A 123 22.25 -17.94 -2.83
CA GLY A 123 21.60 -19.25 -2.87
C GLY A 123 20.17 -19.23 -3.44
N ALA A 124 19.57 -18.05 -3.65
CA ALA A 124 18.22 -17.91 -4.17
C ALA A 124 18.23 -17.42 -5.64
N PRO A 125 17.24 -17.82 -6.46
CA PRO A 125 17.22 -17.41 -7.86
C PRO A 125 17.00 -15.89 -8.00
N LEU A 126 17.78 -15.28 -8.89
CA LEU A 126 17.93 -13.82 -9.00
C LEU A 126 16.65 -13.11 -9.42
N LEU A 127 15.94 -13.71 -10.38
CA LEU A 127 14.80 -13.08 -11.02
C LEU A 127 13.66 -12.85 -10.02
N GLU A 128 13.43 -13.81 -9.14
CA GLU A 128 12.45 -13.72 -8.05
C GLU A 128 12.84 -12.66 -7.03
N GLN A 129 14.14 -12.48 -6.76
CA GLN A 129 14.62 -11.43 -5.87
C GLN A 129 14.46 -10.04 -6.50
N ILE A 130 14.70 -9.89 -7.81
CA ILE A 130 14.43 -8.65 -8.56
C ILE A 130 12.93 -8.36 -8.57
N ALA A 131 12.11 -9.35 -8.92
CA ALA A 131 10.65 -9.20 -8.93
C ALA A 131 10.11 -8.83 -7.54
N HIS A 132 10.69 -9.37 -6.47
CA HIS A 132 10.35 -8.96 -5.11
C HIS A 132 10.69 -7.50 -4.85
N ALA A 133 11.87 -7.03 -5.27
CA ALA A 133 12.27 -5.64 -5.13
C ALA A 133 11.38 -4.69 -5.94
N GLU A 134 11.03 -5.04 -7.18
CA GLU A 134 10.09 -4.30 -8.03
C GLU A 134 8.70 -4.21 -7.38
N ALA A 135 8.19 -5.32 -6.85
CA ALA A 135 6.91 -5.35 -6.15
C ALA A 135 6.91 -4.46 -4.89
N LEU A 136 8.00 -4.47 -4.13
CA LEU A 136 8.17 -3.58 -2.99
C LEU A 136 8.25 -2.11 -3.43
N ASN A 137 8.95 -1.81 -4.52
CA ASN A 137 9.03 -0.47 -5.10
C ASN A 137 7.64 0.03 -5.52
N ALA A 138 6.88 -0.78 -6.27
CA ALA A 138 5.52 -0.46 -6.70
C ALA A 138 4.54 -0.23 -5.54
N ALA A 139 4.76 -0.90 -4.40
CA ALA A 139 3.96 -0.74 -3.19
C ALA A 139 4.34 0.48 -2.34
N MET A 140 5.43 1.20 -2.66
CA MET A 140 5.80 2.43 -1.97
C MET A 140 4.91 3.61 -2.39
N ARG A 141 4.75 4.59 -1.50
CA ARG A 141 4.03 5.85 -1.82
C ARG A 141 4.76 6.65 -2.91
N PHE A 142 6.08 6.57 -2.95
CA PHE A 142 6.93 7.19 -3.95
C PHE A 142 7.81 6.09 -4.54
N THR A 143 7.50 5.69 -5.76
CA THR A 143 8.23 4.66 -6.49
C THR A 143 9.49 5.26 -7.10
N LEU A 144 10.57 4.50 -7.12
CA LEU A 144 11.73 4.79 -7.95
C LEU A 144 11.38 4.58 -9.42
N SER A 145 11.97 5.39 -10.31
CA SER A 145 11.95 5.11 -11.75
C SER A 145 12.71 3.82 -12.04
N ASP A 146 12.51 3.21 -13.21
CA ASP A 146 13.21 1.98 -13.60
C ASP A 146 14.75 2.16 -13.54
N GLY A 147 15.24 3.34 -13.94
CA GLY A 147 16.67 3.69 -13.84
C GLY A 147 17.16 3.80 -12.40
N ASP A 148 16.44 4.53 -11.54
CA ASP A 148 16.81 4.69 -10.12
C ASP A 148 16.73 3.35 -9.36
N LEU A 149 15.75 2.51 -9.70
CA LEU A 149 15.61 1.18 -9.15
C LEU A 149 16.78 0.30 -9.57
N ALA A 150 17.11 0.25 -10.87
CA ALA A 150 18.24 -0.52 -11.37
C ALA A 150 19.57 -0.08 -10.73
N ASP A 151 19.80 1.22 -10.60
CA ASP A 151 20.97 1.79 -9.92
C ASP A 151 21.03 1.41 -8.43
N THR A 152 19.87 1.39 -7.76
CA THR A 152 19.77 0.98 -6.36
C THR A 152 20.09 -0.51 -6.22
N LEU A 153 19.51 -1.37 -7.05
CA LEU A 153 19.75 -2.81 -7.03
C LEU A 153 21.22 -3.13 -7.31
N CYS A 154 21.84 -2.49 -8.31
CA CYS A 154 23.27 -2.66 -8.64
C CYS A 154 24.22 -2.35 -7.47
N GLN A 155 23.79 -1.51 -6.52
CA GLN A 155 24.57 -1.19 -5.32
C GLN A 155 24.51 -2.29 -4.26
N ILE A 156 23.44 -3.07 -4.23
CA ILE A 156 23.13 -4.10 -3.22
C ILE A 156 23.46 -5.50 -3.74
N LEU A 157 23.47 -5.71 -5.06
CA LEU A 157 23.87 -6.96 -5.68
C LEU A 157 25.26 -7.40 -5.17
N PRO A 158 25.45 -8.70 -4.86
CA PRO A 158 26.72 -9.26 -4.45
C PRO A 158 27.82 -8.94 -5.48
N GLN A 159 29.03 -8.62 -5.00
CA GLN A 159 30.17 -8.27 -5.88
C GLN A 159 30.60 -9.43 -6.79
N THR A 160 30.17 -10.64 -6.46
CA THR A 160 30.43 -11.89 -7.18
C THR A 160 29.61 -12.02 -8.46
N TRP A 161 28.60 -11.17 -8.69
CA TRP A 161 27.76 -11.27 -9.89
C TRP A 161 28.36 -10.52 -11.09
N PRO A 162 28.41 -11.13 -12.31
CA PRO A 162 29.03 -10.53 -13.50
C PRO A 162 28.38 -9.22 -13.97
N CYS A 163 27.12 -8.97 -13.60
CA CYS A 163 26.35 -7.83 -14.09
C CYS A 163 26.54 -6.53 -13.30
N ARG A 164 27.39 -6.50 -12.26
CA ARG A 164 27.60 -5.23 -11.54
C ARG A 164 28.34 -4.26 -12.46
N PRO A 165 27.72 -3.14 -12.89
CA PRO A 165 28.45 -2.15 -13.68
C PRO A 165 29.62 -1.66 -12.84
N SER A 166 30.83 -1.81 -13.37
CA SER A 166 32.01 -1.21 -12.77
C SER A 166 31.75 0.28 -12.75
N ARG A 167 31.48 0.84 -11.57
CA ARG A 167 31.38 2.29 -11.40
C ARG A 167 32.69 2.84 -11.96
N ALA A 168 32.64 3.49 -13.11
CA ALA A 168 33.83 3.95 -13.80
C ALA A 168 34.65 4.77 -12.79
N ARG A 169 35.81 4.23 -12.39
CA ARG A 169 36.76 4.98 -11.57
C ARG A 169 37.20 6.16 -12.41
N GLU A 170 36.90 7.37 -11.96
CA GLU A 170 37.74 8.52 -12.31
C GLU A 170 39.21 8.13 -12.05
N PRO A 171 40.14 8.40 -12.98
CA PRO A 171 41.49 7.87 -12.91
C PRO A 171 42.29 8.64 -11.86
N ALA A 172 42.33 8.12 -10.64
CA ALA A 172 43.38 8.45 -9.68
C ALA A 172 44.25 7.22 -9.45
N ALA A 173 45.46 7.27 -10.01
CA ALA A 173 46.72 6.58 -9.68
C ALA A 173 46.67 5.12 -9.14
N ARG A 174 47.38 4.22 -9.82
CA ARG A 174 47.81 2.89 -9.31
C ARG A 174 48.97 3.05 -8.28
N PRO A 175 49.44 1.97 -7.62
CA PRO A 175 48.69 1.05 -6.77
C PRO A 175 49.44 0.79 -5.43
N CYS A 176 48.78 0.27 -4.40
CA CYS A 176 49.50 -0.51 -3.38
C CYS A 176 48.72 -1.78 -3.01
N THR A 177 49.47 -2.87 -3.06
CA THR A 177 49.16 -4.23 -2.64
C THR A 177 48.83 -4.30 -1.16
N THR A 178 47.78 -5.04 -0.78
CA THR A 178 47.89 -6.23 0.08
C THR A 178 46.51 -6.85 0.31
N SER A 179 46.57 -8.18 0.38
CA SER A 179 45.54 -9.17 0.67
C SER A 179 44.72 -8.89 1.93
N GLY A 180 43.42 -9.21 1.86
CA GLY A 180 42.56 -9.28 3.04
C GLY A 180 41.10 -9.49 2.66
N THR A 181 40.74 -10.70 2.22
CA THR A 181 39.35 -11.10 2.00
C THR A 181 38.66 -11.22 3.37
N SER A 182 37.76 -10.28 3.69
CA SER A 182 36.82 -10.44 4.78
C SER A 182 35.44 -10.77 4.20
N PRO A 183 34.85 -11.94 4.50
CA PRO A 183 33.49 -12.26 4.09
C PRO A 183 32.48 -11.52 4.99
N GLY A 184 31.49 -10.88 4.38
CA GLY A 184 30.21 -10.65 5.07
C GLY A 184 29.89 -9.24 5.56
N SER A 185 30.32 -8.18 4.88
CA SER A 185 29.67 -6.86 5.07
C SER A 185 28.63 -6.61 3.98
N TRP A 186 27.41 -7.12 4.20
CA TRP A 186 26.26 -6.78 3.37
C TRP A 186 25.94 -5.30 3.56
N ARG A 187 26.00 -4.52 2.47
CA ARG A 187 25.70 -3.09 2.50
C ARG A 187 24.18 -2.91 2.55
N ARG A 188 23.67 -2.32 3.64
CA ARG A 188 22.33 -1.71 3.64
C ARG A 188 22.24 -0.66 2.55
N ILE A 189 21.05 -0.46 1.99
CA ILE A 189 20.80 0.55 0.95
C ILE A 189 21.21 1.92 1.49
N ALA A 190 22.32 2.46 0.97
CA ALA A 190 22.73 3.84 1.22
C ALA A 190 22.26 4.69 0.05
N PHE A 191 21.21 5.49 0.25
CA PHE A 191 20.72 6.41 -0.77
C PHE A 191 21.73 7.54 -1.02
N PRO A 192 21.87 8.01 -2.28
CA PRO A 192 22.56 9.27 -2.57
C PRO A 192 21.91 10.44 -1.81
N GLU A 193 22.71 11.40 -1.32
CA GLU A 193 22.22 12.60 -0.61
C GLU A 193 21.13 13.37 -1.36
N LYS A 194 21.12 13.31 -2.70
CA LYS A 194 20.08 13.91 -3.56
C LYS A 194 18.66 13.41 -3.28
N ILE A 195 18.48 12.18 -2.80
CA ILE A 195 17.15 11.66 -2.44
C ILE A 195 16.79 12.07 -1.00
N ARG A 196 17.78 12.21 -0.10
CA ARG A 196 17.58 12.81 1.23
C ARG A 196 17.16 14.28 1.15
N SER A 197 17.72 15.05 0.22
CA SER A 197 17.38 16.47 0.07
C SER A 197 15.99 16.70 -0.56
N SER A 198 15.54 15.81 -1.45
CA SER A 198 14.15 15.82 -1.95
C SER A 198 13.12 15.54 -0.84
N MET A 199 13.51 14.74 0.16
CA MET A 199 12.71 14.45 1.36
C MET A 199 12.73 15.56 2.42
N ALA A 200 13.59 16.56 2.27
CA ALA A 200 13.65 17.76 3.11
C ALA A 200 13.15 18.98 2.33
N SER A 201 12.03 18.85 1.61
CA SER A 201 11.44 20.03 0.97
C SER A 201 10.84 20.94 2.04
N GLU A 202 11.61 21.97 2.37
CA GLU A 202 11.12 23.19 2.99
C GLU A 202 9.87 23.67 2.23
N CYS A 203 8.85 24.12 2.98
CA CYS A 203 7.66 24.71 2.36
C CYS A 203 8.08 25.88 1.47
N ARG A 204 7.77 25.83 0.16
CA ARG A 204 8.15 26.88 -0.81
C ARG A 204 7.64 28.29 -0.46
N GLY A 205 6.68 28.41 0.46
CA GLY A 205 6.16 29.68 0.96
C GLY A 205 6.95 30.29 2.12
N CYS A 206 7.44 29.49 3.08
CA CYS A 206 8.01 30.00 4.35
C CYS A 206 9.33 29.34 4.77
N GLY A 207 9.83 28.34 4.04
CA GLY A 207 11.13 27.72 4.32
C GLY A 207 11.13 26.67 5.44
N GLU A 208 10.02 26.37 6.12
CA GLU A 208 10.03 25.43 7.24
C GLU A 208 9.68 23.96 6.87
N PRO A 209 10.31 22.95 7.52
CA PRO A 209 10.23 21.54 7.11
C PRO A 209 9.05 20.74 7.71
N ARG A 210 7.96 21.36 8.19
CA ARG A 210 6.89 20.62 8.91
C ARG A 210 5.44 20.83 8.44
N HIS A 211 5.19 21.32 7.23
CA HIS A 211 3.82 21.42 6.71
C HIS A 211 3.74 21.42 5.17
N HIS A 212 2.60 20.97 4.62
CA HIS A 212 2.29 21.08 3.19
C HIS A 212 1.99 22.55 2.82
N GLY A 213 2.35 22.97 1.60
CA GLY A 213 2.19 24.36 1.13
C GLY A 213 0.77 24.93 1.23
N CYS A 214 -0.28 24.09 1.17
CA CYS A 214 -1.67 24.53 1.34
C CYS A 214 -2.05 24.89 2.78
N ASN A 215 -1.22 24.53 3.77
CA ASN A 215 -1.40 24.87 5.19
C ASN A 215 -0.43 25.97 5.65
N CYS A 216 0.22 26.65 4.71
CA CYS A 216 1.08 27.79 5.00
C CYS A 216 0.18 29.00 5.30
N MET A 217 -0.07 29.27 6.59
CA MET A 217 -0.51 30.60 7.00
C MET A 217 0.74 31.47 6.98
N GLY A 218 0.89 32.29 5.93
CA GLY A 218 2.08 33.12 5.72
C GLY A 218 2.46 33.98 6.91
#